data_AF-A0A2G6HHV1-F1
#
_entry.id   AF-A0A2G6HHV1-F1
#
_cell.length_a   1.000
_cell.length_b   1.000
_cell.length_c   1.000
_cell.angle_alpha   90.00
_cell.angle_beta   90.00
_cell.angle_gamma   90.00
#
_symmetry.space_group_name_H-M   'P 1'
#
loop_
_entity.id
_entity.type
_entity.pdbx_description
1 polymer ?
#
loop_
_entity_poly.entity_id
_entity_poly.type
_entity_poly.pdbx_seq_one_letter_code
_entity_poly.pdbx_strand_id
1 'polypeptide(L)'
;MNAKPPDEVVQTVERFHTGKVIQLAVVAALGGFLFGFDTAVINGAVEAMKGEFGMSSALTGFTVASALLGCMVGAAAAGRISDRFGRIRVMVIAALLFSVSALGSGLAFGIPDMILWRVVGGLGVGAASVIAPAYIAEISPASVRGRLGSLQQLAIVTGIFVALLSDYAIATAAGGAAEKLWLDLSAWRWMFMVELIPAGIYGTLALTIPESPRFLVRLGRDEEAERILGSILIDGAKERVQEIRRTIENATKTSWSDLMVPGTRRILPIVWVGIALSVFQQFVGINVIFYYSSTLWRSVGFTEQDALTQTVITSITNIVVTIVAIMLIDRIGR
;
A
#
# COMPACT_ATOMS: atom_id res chain seq x y z
N MET A 1 34.46 39.95 -22.87
CA MET A 1 33.69 38.70 -23.04
C MET A 1 33.26 38.26 -21.64
N ASN A 2 32.14 38.81 -21.14
CA ASN A 2 31.64 38.52 -19.80
C ASN A 2 30.68 37.34 -19.90
N ALA A 3 31.13 36.16 -19.48
CA ALA A 3 30.26 35.00 -19.32
C ALA A 3 29.30 35.28 -18.15
N LYS A 4 28.00 35.25 -18.43
CA LYS A 4 26.94 35.23 -17.42
C LYS A 4 27.14 34.00 -16.53
N PRO A 5 27.04 34.12 -15.19
CA PRO A 5 26.98 32.95 -14.33
C PRO A 5 25.70 32.14 -14.62
N PRO A 6 25.72 30.81 -14.43
CA PRO A 6 24.54 29.97 -14.65
C PRO A 6 23.41 30.42 -13.73
N ASP A 7 22.21 30.55 -14.29
CA ASP A 7 21.00 30.93 -13.55
C ASP A 7 20.86 30.02 -12.33
N GLU A 8 21.03 30.58 -11.13
CA GLU A 8 20.58 29.94 -9.90
C GLU A 8 19.10 29.63 -10.08
N VAL A 9 18.77 28.33 -10.17
CA VAL A 9 17.40 27.87 -10.01
C VAL A 9 17.05 28.14 -8.55
N VAL A 10 16.63 29.38 -8.28
CA VAL A 10 15.93 29.73 -7.05
C VAL A 10 14.74 28.79 -7.04
N GLN A 11 14.81 27.74 -6.22
CA GLN A 11 13.64 26.93 -5.91
C GLN A 11 12.67 27.86 -5.21
N THR A 12 11.81 28.53 -6.00
CA THR A 12 10.71 29.31 -5.47
C THR A 12 9.93 28.35 -4.58
N VAL A 13 9.96 28.61 -3.27
CA VAL A 13 9.25 27.77 -2.30
C VAL A 13 7.77 27.86 -2.68
N GLU A 14 7.25 26.80 -3.31
CA GLU A 14 5.84 26.71 -3.69
C GLU A 14 5.00 27.01 -2.45
N ARG A 15 4.15 28.04 -2.53
CA ARG A 15 3.16 28.32 -1.49
C ARG A 15 1.94 27.46 -1.78
N PHE A 16 1.44 26.75 -0.77
CA PHE A 16 0.33 25.80 -0.94
C PHE A 16 -0.56 25.72 0.30
N HIS A 17 -1.80 25.29 0.08
CA HIS A 17 -2.78 25.00 1.13
C HIS A 17 -2.46 23.67 1.81
N THR A 18 -1.70 23.74 2.91
CA THR A 18 -1.24 22.56 3.66
C THR A 18 -2.37 21.59 4.03
N GLY A 19 -3.51 22.11 4.49
CA GLY A 19 -4.66 21.28 4.86
C GLY A 19 -5.20 20.44 3.70
N LYS A 20 -5.30 21.03 2.50
CA LYS A 20 -5.80 20.31 1.32
C LYS A 20 -4.82 19.23 0.86
N VAL A 21 -3.53 19.55 0.82
CA VAL A 21 -2.48 18.58 0.45
C VAL A 21 -2.48 17.39 1.41
N ILE A 22 -2.53 17.64 2.72
CA ILE A 22 -2.57 16.58 3.72
C ILE A 22 -3.85 15.75 3.57
N GLN A 23 -5.01 16.38 3.38
CA GLN A 23 -6.28 15.66 3.18
C GLN A 23 -6.19 14.68 2.00
N LEU A 24 -5.72 15.15 0.84
CA LEU A 24 -5.59 14.31 -0.36
C LEU A 24 -4.56 13.20 -0.16
N ALA A 25 -3.43 13.51 0.48
CA ALA A 25 -2.39 12.54 0.78
C ALA A 25 -2.85 11.47 1.77
N VAL A 26 -3.64 11.83 2.79
CA VAL A 26 -4.22 10.89 3.76
C VAL A 26 -5.19 9.94 3.08
N VAL A 27 -6.09 10.44 2.21
CA VAL A 27 -7.01 9.57 1.46
C VAL A 27 -6.24 8.58 0.58
N ALA A 28 -5.21 9.05 -0.12
CA ALA A 28 -4.36 8.15 -0.90
C ALA A 28 -3.59 7.16 -0.02
N ALA A 29 -3.10 7.59 1.15
CA ALA A 29 -2.36 6.76 2.09
C ALA A 29 -3.20 5.64 2.71
N LEU A 30 -4.53 5.74 2.72
CA LEU A 30 -5.41 4.64 3.12
C LEU A 30 -5.24 3.38 2.25
N GLY A 31 -4.75 3.51 1.01
CA GLY A 31 -4.33 2.36 0.22
C GLY A 31 -3.17 1.59 0.88
N GLY A 32 -2.26 2.31 1.54
CA GLY A 32 -1.23 1.71 2.39
C GLY A 32 -1.79 1.06 3.65
N PHE A 33 -2.81 1.68 4.27
CA PHE A 33 -3.53 1.07 5.39
C PHE A 33 -4.10 -0.29 5.03
N LEU A 34 -4.82 -0.40 3.90
CA LEU A 34 -5.36 -1.68 3.43
C LEU A 34 -4.27 -2.70 3.10
N PHE A 35 -3.15 -2.25 2.53
CA PHE A 35 -1.99 -3.14 2.34
C PHE A 35 -1.53 -3.74 3.67
N GLY A 36 -1.33 -2.91 4.70
CA GLY A 36 -0.95 -3.38 6.02
C GLY A 36 -1.99 -4.31 6.65
N PHE A 37 -3.27 -3.98 6.47
CA PHE A 37 -4.40 -4.75 7.00
C PHE A 37 -4.45 -6.16 6.40
N ASP A 38 -4.56 -6.29 5.07
CA ASP A 38 -4.63 -7.58 4.36
C ASP A 38 -3.36 -8.44 4.57
N THR A 39 -2.22 -7.78 4.76
CA THR A 39 -0.95 -8.44 5.07
C THR A 39 -1.04 -9.14 6.44
N ALA A 40 -1.55 -8.46 7.47
CA ALA A 40 -1.45 -8.96 8.84
C ALA A 40 -2.65 -9.79 9.30
N VAL A 41 -3.85 -9.60 8.73
CA VAL A 41 -5.09 -10.28 9.17
C VAL A 41 -5.03 -11.81 9.12
N ILE A 42 -4.18 -12.36 8.26
CA ILE A 42 -4.01 -13.82 8.19
C ILE A 42 -3.39 -14.41 9.47
N ASN A 43 -2.64 -13.60 10.23
CA ASN A 43 -1.90 -14.00 11.43
C ASN A 43 -2.81 -14.58 12.51
N GLY A 44 -3.97 -13.97 12.78
CA GLY A 44 -4.94 -14.51 13.73
C GLY A 44 -5.66 -15.76 13.25
N ALA A 45 -5.72 -15.97 11.92
CA ALA A 45 -6.48 -17.04 11.30
C ALA A 45 -5.67 -18.31 10.96
N VAL A 46 -4.34 -18.24 10.83
CA VAL A 46 -3.51 -19.34 10.28
C VAL A 46 -3.76 -20.67 10.98
N GLU A 47 -3.67 -20.73 12.31
CA GLU A 47 -3.81 -21.99 13.05
C GLU A 47 -5.23 -22.55 12.97
N ALA A 48 -6.25 -21.70 13.04
CA ALA A 48 -7.64 -22.10 12.91
C ALA A 48 -7.95 -22.67 11.51
N MET A 49 -7.51 -21.99 10.45
CA MET A 49 -7.63 -22.48 9.07
C MET A 49 -6.89 -23.81 8.87
N LYS A 50 -5.70 -23.94 9.45
CA LYS A 50 -4.89 -25.17 9.35
C LYS A 50 -5.62 -26.35 9.98
N GLY A 51 -6.27 -26.15 11.12
CA GLY A 51 -7.12 -27.14 11.77
C GLY A 51 -8.37 -27.49 10.95
N GLU A 52 -9.12 -26.48 10.48
CA GLU A 52 -10.39 -26.66 9.76
C GLU A 52 -10.19 -27.39 8.42
N PHE A 53 -9.16 -27.03 7.65
CA PHE A 53 -8.90 -27.62 6.33
C PHE A 53 -7.88 -28.77 6.35
N GLY A 54 -7.38 -29.18 7.52
CA GLY A 54 -6.38 -30.25 7.64
C GLY A 54 -5.09 -29.98 6.86
N MET A 55 -4.62 -28.73 6.85
CA MET A 55 -3.52 -28.32 5.97
C MET A 55 -2.16 -28.83 6.46
N SER A 56 -1.33 -29.32 5.53
CA SER A 56 0.10 -29.52 5.80
C SER A 56 0.81 -28.17 5.99
N SER A 57 1.98 -28.17 6.65
CA SER A 57 2.77 -26.94 6.84
C SER A 57 3.17 -26.29 5.50
N ALA A 58 3.52 -27.11 4.49
CA ALA A 58 3.85 -26.62 3.15
C ALA A 58 2.66 -25.94 2.48
N LEU A 59 1.48 -26.54 2.58
CA LEU A 59 0.25 -25.98 2.01
C LEU A 59 -0.19 -24.71 2.73
N THR A 60 -0.06 -24.67 4.05
CA THR A 60 -0.31 -23.46 4.86
C THR A 60 0.60 -22.31 4.42
N GLY A 61 1.91 -22.60 4.27
CA GLY A 61 2.88 -21.63 3.76
C GLY A 61 2.54 -21.11 2.38
N PHE A 62 2.14 -22.01 1.47
CA PHE A 62 1.73 -21.62 0.12
C PHE A 62 0.46 -20.77 0.12
N THR A 63 -0.57 -21.13 0.90
CA THR A 63 -1.81 -20.36 1.02
C THR A 63 -1.54 -18.95 1.51
N VAL A 64 -0.70 -18.79 2.53
CA VAL A 64 -0.31 -17.48 3.07
C VAL A 64 0.48 -16.66 2.04
N ALA A 65 1.46 -17.30 1.37
CA ALA A 65 2.32 -16.63 0.38
C ALA A 65 1.61 -16.33 -0.95
N SER A 66 0.50 -17.01 -1.27
CA SER A 66 -0.21 -16.86 -2.55
C SER A 66 -0.66 -15.42 -2.82
N ALA A 67 -0.98 -14.64 -1.78
CA ALA A 67 -1.30 -13.23 -1.91
C ALA A 67 -0.14 -12.43 -2.55
N LEU A 68 1.11 -12.79 -2.27
CA LEU A 68 2.28 -12.11 -2.85
C LEU A 68 2.39 -12.31 -4.37
N LEU A 69 1.88 -13.44 -4.90
CA LEU A 69 1.78 -13.65 -6.35
C LEU A 69 0.78 -12.67 -6.97
N GLY A 70 -0.35 -12.46 -6.31
CA GLY A 70 -1.30 -11.40 -6.65
C GLY A 70 -0.65 -10.02 -6.60
N CYS A 71 0.10 -9.71 -5.55
CA CYS A 71 0.81 -8.42 -5.40
C CYS A 71 1.77 -8.16 -6.57
N MET A 72 2.54 -9.17 -6.98
CA MET A 72 3.47 -9.07 -8.10
C MET A 72 2.75 -8.71 -9.40
N VAL A 73 1.65 -9.40 -9.72
CA VAL A 73 0.87 -9.14 -10.93
C VAL A 73 0.15 -7.79 -10.85
N GLY A 74 -0.44 -7.47 -9.70
CA GLY A 74 -1.12 -6.21 -9.43
C GLY A 74 -0.20 -5.02 -9.60
N ALA A 75 0.98 -5.04 -8.98
CA ALA A 75 1.98 -3.97 -9.09
C ALA A 75 2.49 -3.79 -10.53
N ALA A 76 2.75 -4.89 -11.25
CA ALA A 76 3.22 -4.84 -12.64
C ALA A 76 2.17 -4.28 -13.61
N ALA A 77 0.89 -4.53 -13.36
CA ALA A 77 -0.21 -4.06 -14.19
C ALA A 77 -0.66 -2.63 -13.84
N ALA A 78 -0.60 -2.25 -12.55
CA ALA A 78 -1.16 -1.02 -12.02
C ALA A 78 -0.69 0.25 -12.73
N GLY A 79 0.61 0.36 -13.03
CA GLY A 79 1.15 1.53 -13.74
C GLY A 79 0.48 1.75 -15.10
N ARG A 80 0.39 0.70 -15.92
CA ARG A 80 -0.27 0.78 -17.25
C ARG A 80 -1.76 1.08 -17.15
N ILE A 81 -2.44 0.46 -16.18
CA ILE A 81 -3.88 0.65 -15.98
C ILE A 81 -4.13 2.09 -15.53
N SER A 82 -3.36 2.62 -14.57
CA SER A 82 -3.47 4.01 -14.10
C SER A 82 -3.14 5.02 -15.19
N ASP A 83 -2.19 4.67 -16.06
CA ASP A 83 -1.88 5.45 -17.24
C ASP A 83 -2.96 5.40 -18.32
N ARG A 84 -3.88 4.44 -18.30
CA ARG A 84 -5.01 4.45 -19.24
C ARG A 84 -6.28 5.03 -18.64
N PHE A 85 -6.56 4.70 -17.39
CA PHE A 85 -7.86 4.92 -16.77
C PHE A 85 -7.88 6.03 -15.71
N GLY A 86 -6.73 6.45 -15.20
CA GLY A 86 -6.62 7.43 -14.12
C GLY A 86 -6.22 6.77 -12.80
N ARG A 87 -5.69 7.56 -11.86
CA ARG A 87 -5.22 7.06 -10.57
C ARG A 87 -6.42 6.70 -9.69
N ILE A 88 -7.45 7.53 -9.69
CA ILE A 88 -8.64 7.34 -8.84
C ILE A 88 -9.40 6.08 -9.20
N ARG A 89 -9.57 5.80 -10.49
CA ARG A 89 -10.24 4.57 -10.94
C ARG A 89 -9.50 3.32 -10.48
N VAL A 90 -8.17 3.33 -10.51
CA VAL A 90 -7.37 2.20 -10.01
C VAL A 90 -7.45 2.07 -8.49
N MET A 91 -7.50 3.17 -7.74
CA MET A 91 -7.74 3.13 -6.29
C MET A 91 -9.09 2.49 -5.96
N VAL A 92 -10.16 2.84 -6.70
CA VAL A 92 -11.49 2.25 -6.53
C VAL A 92 -11.51 0.78 -6.93
N ILE A 93 -10.85 0.40 -8.03
CA ILE A 93 -10.70 -1.02 -8.41
C ILE A 93 -9.96 -1.79 -7.30
N ALA A 94 -8.90 -1.23 -6.72
CA ALA A 94 -8.20 -1.85 -5.61
C ALA A 94 -9.13 -2.04 -4.39
N ALA A 95 -9.91 -1.01 -4.03
CA ALA A 95 -10.90 -1.10 -2.95
C ALA A 95 -11.95 -2.21 -3.18
N LEU A 96 -12.40 -2.37 -4.43
CA LEU A 96 -13.30 -3.45 -4.82
C LEU A 96 -12.64 -4.82 -4.72
N LEU A 97 -11.38 -4.96 -5.16
CA LEU A 97 -10.61 -6.20 -5.04
C LEU A 97 -10.41 -6.59 -3.58
N PHE A 98 -10.08 -5.63 -2.70
CA PHE A 98 -10.01 -5.85 -1.26
C PHE A 98 -11.36 -6.32 -0.70
N SER A 99 -12.44 -5.64 -1.05
CA SER A 99 -13.78 -5.99 -0.56
C SER A 99 -14.21 -7.40 -0.97
N VAL A 100 -13.99 -7.74 -2.25
CA VAL A 100 -14.32 -9.07 -2.79
C VAL A 100 -13.41 -10.14 -2.18
N SER A 101 -12.13 -9.85 -2.00
CA SER A 101 -11.17 -10.74 -1.33
C SER A 101 -11.53 -11.02 0.12
N ALA A 102 -11.88 -9.98 0.89
CA ALA A 102 -12.27 -10.08 2.29
C ALA A 102 -13.51 -10.96 2.47
N LEU A 103 -14.55 -10.71 1.66
CA LEU A 103 -15.77 -11.49 1.69
C LEU A 103 -15.53 -12.93 1.21
N GLY A 104 -14.79 -13.11 0.13
CA GLY A 104 -14.46 -14.42 -0.42
C GLY A 104 -13.62 -15.26 0.53
N SER A 105 -12.59 -14.68 1.16
CA SER A 105 -11.75 -15.35 2.14
C SER A 105 -12.55 -15.75 3.38
N GLY A 106 -13.42 -14.87 3.88
CA GLY A 106 -14.30 -15.19 5.00
C GLY A 106 -15.31 -16.30 4.69
N LEU A 107 -15.78 -16.40 3.45
CA LEU A 107 -16.74 -17.43 3.01
C LEU A 107 -16.09 -18.63 2.34
N ALA A 108 -14.75 -18.74 2.39
CA ALA A 108 -14.03 -19.77 1.67
C ALA A 108 -14.41 -21.18 2.16
N PHE A 109 -14.69 -22.09 1.22
CA PHE A 109 -15.11 -23.47 1.53
C PHE A 109 -14.02 -24.52 1.28
N GLY A 110 -12.81 -24.08 0.89
CA GLY A 110 -11.67 -24.97 0.70
C GLY A 110 -10.39 -24.22 0.39
N ILE A 111 -9.29 -24.96 0.31
CA ILE A 111 -7.95 -24.39 0.13
C ILE A 111 -7.78 -23.73 -1.25
N PRO A 112 -8.18 -24.34 -2.38
CA PRO A 112 -8.07 -23.67 -3.69
C PRO A 112 -8.88 -22.37 -3.76
N ASP A 113 -10.06 -22.35 -3.11
CA ASP A 113 -10.93 -21.19 -3.02
C ASP A 113 -10.28 -20.09 -2.17
N MET A 114 -9.71 -20.44 -1.01
CA MET A 114 -8.91 -19.52 -0.19
C MET A 114 -7.73 -18.92 -0.99
N ILE A 115 -6.97 -19.74 -1.70
CA ILE A 115 -5.85 -19.29 -2.53
C ILE A 115 -6.33 -18.30 -3.61
N LEU A 116 -7.46 -18.57 -4.26
CA LEU A 116 -8.04 -17.68 -5.24
C LEU A 116 -8.33 -16.30 -4.64
N TRP A 117 -9.01 -16.24 -3.50
CA TRP A 117 -9.33 -14.97 -2.85
C TRP A 117 -8.08 -14.24 -2.36
N ARG A 118 -7.08 -14.95 -1.80
CA ARG A 118 -5.79 -14.36 -1.45
C ARG A 118 -5.08 -13.76 -2.66
N VAL A 119 -5.09 -14.41 -3.81
CA VAL A 119 -4.54 -13.85 -5.06
C VAL A 119 -5.32 -12.60 -5.49
N VAL A 120 -6.65 -12.61 -5.39
CA VAL A 120 -7.50 -11.44 -5.69
C VAL A 120 -7.19 -10.25 -4.78
N GLY A 121 -7.08 -10.47 -3.47
CA GLY A 121 -6.66 -9.45 -2.51
C GLY A 121 -5.26 -8.92 -2.82
N GLY A 122 -4.34 -9.84 -3.13
CA GLY A 122 -2.99 -9.52 -3.58
C GLY A 122 -2.96 -8.60 -4.81
N LEU A 123 -3.83 -8.81 -5.80
CA LEU A 123 -3.94 -7.89 -6.95
C LEU A 123 -4.30 -6.46 -6.50
N GLY A 124 -5.22 -6.33 -5.55
CA GLY A 124 -5.61 -5.07 -4.93
C GLY A 124 -4.45 -4.41 -4.18
N VAL A 125 -3.76 -5.18 -3.33
CA VAL A 125 -2.54 -4.77 -2.61
C VAL A 125 -1.48 -4.23 -3.58
N GLY A 126 -1.13 -5.03 -4.60
CA GLY A 126 -0.14 -4.67 -5.59
C GLY A 126 -0.49 -3.36 -6.29
N ALA A 127 -1.76 -3.21 -6.67
CA ALA A 127 -2.24 -1.98 -7.30
C ALA A 127 -2.17 -0.76 -6.37
N ALA A 128 -2.68 -0.88 -5.14
CA ALA A 128 -2.66 0.19 -4.16
C ALA A 128 -1.23 0.65 -3.82
N SER A 129 -0.29 -0.31 -3.69
CA SER A 129 1.11 -0.03 -3.34
C SER A 129 1.86 0.81 -4.39
N VAL A 130 1.47 0.73 -5.67
CA VAL A 130 2.06 1.51 -6.76
C VAL A 130 1.34 2.85 -6.95
N ILE A 131 0.01 2.85 -6.87
CA ILE A 131 -0.80 4.03 -7.21
C ILE A 131 -0.85 5.07 -6.10
N ALA A 132 -0.90 4.66 -4.83
CA ALA A 132 -0.96 5.62 -3.73
C ALA A 132 0.28 6.54 -3.68
N PRO A 133 1.53 6.02 -3.70
CA PRO A 133 2.72 6.87 -3.76
C PRO A 133 2.81 7.72 -5.03
N ALA A 134 2.40 7.16 -6.18
CA ALA A 134 2.39 7.89 -7.44
C ALA A 134 1.42 9.07 -7.42
N TYR A 135 0.20 8.86 -6.92
CA TYR A 135 -0.79 9.92 -6.76
C TYR A 135 -0.28 11.00 -5.80
N ILE A 136 0.20 10.61 -4.61
CA ILE A 136 0.78 11.54 -3.63
C ILE A 136 1.89 12.36 -4.29
N ALA A 137 2.80 11.73 -5.03
CA ALA A 137 3.90 12.44 -5.69
C ALA A 137 3.44 13.45 -6.75
N GLU A 138 2.34 13.16 -7.45
CA GLU A 138 1.80 13.99 -8.52
C GLU A 138 0.98 15.19 -8.02
N ILE A 139 0.31 15.07 -6.87
CA ILE A 139 -0.45 16.18 -6.27
C ILE A 139 0.39 17.03 -5.30
N SER A 140 1.51 16.49 -4.81
CA SER A 140 2.28 17.13 -3.74
C SER A 140 3.31 18.13 -4.26
N PRO A 141 3.40 19.31 -3.62
CA PRO A 141 4.50 20.24 -3.80
C PRO A 141 5.85 19.57 -3.55
N ALA A 142 6.89 20.02 -4.26
CA ALA A 142 8.20 19.37 -4.21
C ALA A 142 8.82 19.34 -2.80
N SER A 143 8.57 20.39 -2.01
CA SER A 143 9.14 20.58 -0.66
C SER A 143 8.60 19.61 0.41
N VAL A 144 7.37 19.12 0.24
CA VAL A 144 6.72 18.22 1.22
C VAL A 144 6.51 16.80 0.70
N ARG A 145 6.81 16.54 -0.57
CA ARG A 145 6.61 15.23 -1.22
C ARG A 145 7.22 14.06 -0.43
N GLY A 146 8.43 14.23 0.09
CA GLY A 146 9.10 13.19 0.89
C GLY A 146 8.35 12.86 2.18
N ARG A 147 7.92 13.89 2.91
CA ARG A 147 7.13 13.77 4.16
C ARG A 147 5.73 13.19 3.92
N LEU A 148 5.14 13.45 2.76
CA LEU A 148 3.85 12.84 2.40
C LEU A 148 4.02 11.40 1.93
N GLY A 149 5.19 11.05 1.38
CA GLY A 149 5.57 9.66 1.14
C GLY A 149 5.67 8.83 2.42
N SER A 150 6.13 9.41 3.54
CA SER A 150 6.19 8.68 4.82
C SER A 150 4.82 8.44 5.46
N LEU A 151 3.78 9.20 5.08
CA LEU A 151 2.39 8.91 5.49
C LEU A 151 1.93 7.55 4.97
N GLN A 152 2.38 7.13 3.79
CA GLN A 152 2.09 5.80 3.25
C GLN A 152 2.64 4.72 4.19
N GLN A 153 3.90 4.84 4.62
CA GLN A 153 4.52 3.86 5.50
C GLN A 153 3.84 3.84 6.87
N LEU A 154 3.49 5.01 7.41
CA LEU A 154 2.73 5.11 8.65
C LEU A 154 1.35 4.44 8.52
N ALA A 155 0.67 4.63 7.39
CA ALA A 155 -0.60 3.98 7.12
C ALA A 155 -0.46 2.45 7.06
N ILE A 156 0.60 1.92 6.44
CA ILE A 156 0.88 0.48 6.40
C ILE A 156 1.04 -0.09 7.81
N VAL A 157 1.91 0.49 8.64
CA VAL A 157 2.11 -0.04 10.01
C VAL A 157 0.88 0.13 10.89
N THR A 158 0.09 1.17 10.66
CA THR A 158 -1.20 1.36 11.34
C THR A 158 -2.21 0.30 10.88
N GLY A 159 -2.26 -0.04 9.59
CA GLY A 159 -3.09 -1.11 9.06
C GLY A 159 -2.76 -2.47 9.66
N ILE A 160 -1.46 -2.78 9.76
CA ILE A 160 -0.97 -4.00 10.43
C ILE A 160 -1.45 -4.04 11.88
N PHE A 161 -1.29 -2.95 12.62
CA PHE A 161 -1.78 -2.87 14.00
C PHE A 161 -3.29 -3.07 14.12
N VAL A 162 -4.08 -2.39 13.29
CA VAL A 162 -5.55 -2.50 13.35
C VAL A 162 -6.02 -3.91 12.98
N ALA A 163 -5.38 -4.58 12.02
CA ALA A 163 -5.66 -5.98 11.70
C ALA A 163 -5.36 -6.92 12.88
N LEU A 164 -4.19 -6.81 13.48
CA LEU A 164 -3.81 -7.64 14.64
C LEU A 164 -4.70 -7.36 15.86
N LEU A 165 -5.11 -6.10 16.04
CA LEU A 165 -6.06 -5.72 17.07
C LEU A 165 -7.47 -6.27 16.79
N SER A 166 -7.93 -6.26 15.54
CA SER A 166 -9.21 -6.88 15.17
C SER A 166 -9.19 -8.39 15.37
N ASP A 167 -8.10 -9.06 15.02
CA ASP A 167 -7.93 -10.50 15.24
C ASP A 167 -8.03 -10.83 16.73
N TYR A 168 -7.30 -10.08 17.58
CA TYR A 168 -7.38 -10.22 19.02
C TYR A 168 -8.82 -10.01 19.54
N ALA A 169 -9.49 -8.95 19.11
CA ALA A 169 -10.84 -8.63 19.57
C ALA A 169 -11.86 -9.70 19.16
N ILE A 170 -11.77 -10.19 17.92
CA ILE A 170 -12.67 -11.22 17.36
C ILE A 170 -12.43 -12.57 18.04
N ALA A 171 -11.17 -12.99 18.20
CA ALA A 171 -10.83 -14.23 18.88
C ALA A 171 -11.28 -14.20 20.35
N THR A 172 -11.07 -13.08 21.05
CA THR A 172 -11.48 -12.91 22.45
C THR A 172 -13.00 -12.96 22.59
N ALA A 173 -13.75 -12.36 21.66
CA ALA A 173 -15.21 -12.39 21.67
C ALA A 173 -15.78 -13.79 21.44
N ALA A 174 -15.10 -14.63 20.65
CA ALA A 174 -15.52 -15.99 20.34
C ALA A 174 -15.01 -17.04 21.34
N GLY A 175 -14.00 -16.72 22.14
CA GLY A 175 -13.27 -17.68 22.97
C GLY A 175 -12.14 -18.44 22.23
N GLY A 176 -11.87 -18.06 20.97
CA GLY A 176 -10.81 -18.61 20.13
C GLY A 176 -11.07 -18.34 18.64
N ALA A 177 -10.02 -18.36 17.82
CA ALA A 177 -10.11 -18.14 16.38
C ALA A 177 -10.87 -19.25 15.64
N ALA A 178 -10.81 -20.49 16.17
CA ALA A 178 -11.52 -21.64 15.63
C ALA A 178 -12.98 -21.74 16.12
N GLU A 179 -13.34 -20.99 17.16
CA GLU A 179 -14.67 -21.04 17.75
C GLU A 179 -15.71 -20.29 16.93
N LYS A 180 -16.97 -20.66 17.08
CA LYS A 180 -18.09 -20.00 16.39
C LYS A 180 -18.42 -18.68 17.05
N LEU A 181 -18.65 -17.65 16.24
CA LEU A 181 -19.01 -16.31 16.72
C LEU A 181 -20.43 -15.92 16.31
N TRP A 182 -20.60 -15.30 15.13
CA TRP A 182 -21.88 -14.90 14.57
C TRP A 182 -22.22 -15.69 13.32
N LEU A 183 -23.52 -15.88 13.07
CA LEU A 183 -24.05 -16.59 11.91
C LEU A 183 -23.55 -18.05 11.77
N ASP A 184 -23.22 -18.69 12.89
CA ASP A 184 -22.63 -20.04 12.94
C ASP A 184 -21.27 -20.17 12.23
N LEU A 185 -20.62 -19.04 11.92
CA LEU A 185 -19.31 -18.98 11.29
C LEU A 185 -18.19 -18.92 12.32
N SER A 186 -17.09 -19.61 12.02
CA SER A 186 -15.84 -19.56 12.80
C SER A 186 -15.28 -18.13 12.88
N ALA A 187 -14.70 -17.75 14.01
CA ALA A 187 -14.20 -16.41 14.27
C ALA A 187 -13.14 -15.96 13.25
N TRP A 188 -12.27 -16.87 12.80
CA TRP A 188 -11.26 -16.58 11.77
C TRP A 188 -11.86 -16.07 10.45
N ARG A 189 -13.09 -16.46 10.11
CA ARG A 189 -13.79 -15.98 8.92
C ARG A 189 -14.14 -14.50 9.04
N TRP A 190 -14.54 -14.08 10.24
CA TRP A 190 -14.83 -12.69 10.57
C TRP A 190 -13.58 -11.82 10.60
N MET A 191 -12.41 -12.38 10.94
CA MET A 191 -11.13 -11.66 10.87
C MET A 191 -10.90 -11.10 9.46
N PHE A 192 -11.06 -11.92 8.43
CA PHE A 192 -11.00 -11.45 7.03
C PHE A 192 -12.12 -10.48 6.67
N MET A 193 -13.38 -10.79 7.00
CA MET A 193 -14.53 -9.96 6.60
C MET A 193 -14.52 -8.57 7.22
N VAL A 194 -13.84 -8.36 8.36
CA VAL A 194 -13.75 -7.04 8.99
C VAL A 194 -13.04 -6.02 8.07
N GLU A 195 -12.20 -6.47 7.13
CA GLU A 195 -11.55 -5.63 6.12
C GLU A 195 -12.55 -4.92 5.21
N LEU A 196 -13.79 -5.42 5.07
CA LEU A 196 -14.85 -4.75 4.31
C LEU A 196 -15.10 -3.31 4.79
N ILE A 197 -14.91 -3.05 6.09
CA ILE A 197 -15.10 -1.72 6.69
C ILE A 197 -14.06 -0.73 6.16
N PRO A 198 -12.74 -0.92 6.37
CA PRO A 198 -11.75 -0.02 5.81
C PRO A 198 -11.72 -0.02 4.28
N ALA A 199 -12.05 -1.13 3.61
CA ALA A 199 -12.11 -1.18 2.14
C ALA A 199 -13.24 -0.29 1.60
N GLY A 200 -14.42 -0.32 2.23
CA GLY A 200 -15.53 0.56 1.91
C GLY A 200 -15.23 2.04 2.18
N ILE A 201 -14.57 2.34 3.31
CA ILE A 201 -14.12 3.70 3.64
C ILE A 201 -13.13 4.21 2.59
N TYR A 202 -12.13 3.40 2.23
CA TYR A 202 -11.16 3.77 1.22
C TYR A 202 -11.80 3.99 -0.16
N GLY A 203 -12.66 3.06 -0.61
CA GLY A 203 -13.34 3.18 -1.89
C GLY A 203 -14.24 4.41 -1.98
N THR A 204 -14.99 4.72 -0.92
CA THR A 204 -15.84 5.92 -0.87
C THR A 204 -15.02 7.19 -0.84
N LEU A 205 -13.96 7.26 -0.03
CA LEU A 205 -13.08 8.44 0.04
C LEU A 205 -12.30 8.64 -1.26
N ALA A 206 -11.86 7.57 -1.93
CA ALA A 206 -11.19 7.64 -3.22
C ALA A 206 -12.06 8.34 -4.29
N LEU A 207 -13.39 8.17 -4.24
CA LEU A 207 -14.31 8.86 -5.14
C LEU A 207 -14.46 10.36 -4.87
N THR A 208 -14.05 10.83 -3.67
CA THR A 208 -14.17 12.26 -3.29
C THR A 208 -12.96 13.11 -3.68
N ILE A 209 -11.82 12.47 -3.98
CA ILE A 209 -10.58 13.16 -4.32
C ILE A 209 -10.46 13.39 -5.84
N PRO A 210 -9.84 14.50 -6.28
CA PRO A 210 -9.70 14.81 -7.68
C PRO A 210 -8.69 13.88 -8.35
N GLU A 211 -8.81 13.72 -9.67
CA GLU A 211 -7.84 12.99 -10.47
C GLU A 211 -6.49 13.73 -10.52
N SER A 212 -5.42 12.98 -10.79
CA SER A 212 -4.07 13.54 -10.88
C SER A 212 -3.99 14.65 -11.94
N PRO A 213 -3.44 15.84 -11.61
CA PRO A 213 -3.18 16.90 -12.59
C PRO A 213 -2.33 16.40 -13.77
N ARG A 214 -1.34 15.54 -13.51
CA ARG A 214 -0.50 14.95 -14.56
C ARG A 214 -1.30 14.05 -15.51
N PHE A 215 -2.25 13.28 -14.98
CA PHE A 215 -3.15 12.47 -15.79
C PHE A 215 -4.04 13.34 -16.68
N LEU A 216 -4.61 14.42 -16.13
CA LEU A 216 -5.51 15.33 -16.84
C LEU A 216 -4.80 16.09 -17.97
N VAL A 217 -3.59 16.61 -17.73
CA VAL A 217 -2.79 17.26 -18.79
C VAL A 217 -2.47 16.28 -19.91
N ARG A 218 -2.17 15.01 -19.61
CA ARG A 218 -1.95 14.00 -20.65
C ARG A 218 -3.19 13.73 -21.51
N LEU A 219 -4.40 13.90 -20.96
CA LEU A 219 -5.66 13.83 -21.70
C LEU A 219 -6.01 15.13 -22.45
N GLY A 220 -5.17 16.17 -22.37
CA GLY A 220 -5.42 17.48 -22.94
C GLY A 220 -6.42 18.33 -22.15
N ARG A 221 -6.71 17.97 -20.89
CA ARG A 221 -7.66 18.65 -20.01
C ARG A 221 -6.96 19.64 -19.07
N ASP A 222 -6.25 20.60 -19.66
CA ASP A 222 -5.39 21.54 -18.93
C ASP A 222 -6.17 22.45 -17.97
N GLU A 223 -7.35 22.93 -18.37
CA GLU A 223 -8.19 23.79 -17.52
C GLU A 223 -8.70 23.06 -16.27
N GLU A 224 -8.93 21.75 -16.36
CA GLU A 224 -9.31 20.92 -15.20
C GLU A 224 -8.10 20.71 -14.29
N ALA A 225 -6.93 20.44 -14.87
CA ALA A 225 -5.67 20.31 -14.13
C ALA A 225 -5.29 21.62 -13.41
N GLU A 226 -5.47 22.78 -14.05
CA GLU A 226 -5.21 24.11 -13.49
C GLU A 226 -6.15 24.39 -12.31
N ARG A 227 -7.44 24.06 -12.43
CA ARG A 227 -8.40 24.21 -11.31
C ARG A 227 -8.04 23.35 -10.11
N ILE A 228 -7.63 22.10 -10.32
CA ILE A 228 -7.20 21.21 -9.23
C ILE A 228 -5.92 21.72 -8.59
N LEU A 229 -4.92 22.09 -9.41
CA LEU A 229 -3.67 22.65 -8.92
C LEU A 229 -3.90 23.98 -8.19
N GLY A 230 -4.81 24.84 -8.65
CA GLY A 230 -5.18 26.09 -7.98
C GLY A 230 -5.94 25.90 -6.65
N SER A 231 -6.46 24.69 -6.38
CA SER A 231 -6.98 24.34 -5.06
C SER A 231 -5.89 23.88 -4.07
N ILE A 232 -4.70 23.57 -4.60
CA ILE A 232 -3.56 23.04 -3.84
C ILE A 232 -2.50 24.13 -3.67
N LEU A 233 -2.06 24.72 -4.76
CA LEU A 233 -1.06 25.77 -4.84
C LEU A 233 -1.74 27.13 -4.67
N ILE A 234 -1.12 28.01 -3.89
CA ILE A 234 -1.57 29.40 -3.70
C ILE A 234 -1.23 30.22 -4.94
N ASP A 235 -0.05 29.97 -5.52
CA ASP A 235 0.47 30.64 -6.71
C ASP A 235 1.05 29.59 -7.67
N GLY A 236 1.15 29.90 -8.96
CA GLY A 236 1.94 29.07 -9.89
C GLY A 236 1.21 27.87 -10.51
N ALA A 237 -0.11 27.76 -10.36
CA ALA A 237 -0.88 26.60 -10.85
C ALA A 237 -0.77 26.43 -12.38
N LYS A 238 -0.84 27.54 -13.13
CA LYS A 238 -0.76 27.54 -14.60
C LYS A 238 0.65 27.21 -15.09
N GLU A 239 1.66 27.78 -14.44
CA GLU A 239 3.07 27.50 -14.68
C GLU A 239 3.37 26.01 -14.45
N ARG A 240 2.79 25.43 -13.39
CA ARG A 240 2.92 24.01 -13.09
C ARG A 240 2.26 23.13 -14.15
N VAL A 241 1.09 23.49 -14.65
CA VAL A 241 0.44 22.80 -15.79
C VAL A 241 1.33 22.83 -17.02
N GLN A 242 1.91 23.99 -17.35
CA GLN A 242 2.82 24.12 -18.49
C GLN A 242 4.10 23.29 -18.32
N GLU A 243 4.67 23.25 -17.11
CA GLU A 243 5.84 22.41 -16.81
C GLU A 243 5.51 20.92 -16.97
N ILE A 244 4.35 20.49 -16.47
CA ILE A 244 3.84 19.12 -16.62
C ILE A 244 3.68 18.80 -18.11
N ARG A 245 3.03 19.68 -18.88
CA ARG A 245 2.84 19.53 -20.33
C ARG A 245 4.17 19.38 -21.06
N ARG A 246 5.12 20.29 -20.80
CA ARG A 246 6.47 20.23 -21.39
C ARG A 246 7.17 18.93 -21.06
N THR A 247 7.01 18.42 -19.84
CA THR A 247 7.60 17.14 -19.40
C THR A 247 6.96 15.96 -20.11
N ILE A 248 5.65 16.01 -20.38
CA ILE A 248 4.92 14.95 -21.10
C ILE A 248 5.25 14.97 -22.60
N GLU A 249 5.29 16.15 -23.22
CA GLU A 249 5.59 16.32 -24.66
C GLU A 249 7.05 15.92 -24.97
N ASN A 250 7.98 16.21 -24.06
CA ASN A 250 9.38 15.81 -24.18
C ASN A 250 9.63 14.36 -23.71
N ALA A 251 8.63 13.67 -23.15
CA ALA A 251 8.79 12.29 -22.73
C ALA A 251 8.78 11.37 -23.96
N THR A 252 9.87 10.65 -24.18
CA THR A 252 9.87 9.51 -25.10
C THR A 252 8.97 8.40 -24.53
N LYS A 253 8.36 7.59 -25.41
CA LYS A 253 7.59 6.41 -24.98
C LYS A 253 8.51 5.49 -24.19
N THR A 254 8.35 5.48 -22.87
CA THR A 254 9.14 4.64 -21.98
C THR A 254 8.84 3.16 -22.23
N SER A 255 9.89 2.38 -22.48
CA SER A 255 9.84 0.95 -22.76
C SER A 255 10.67 0.17 -21.74
N TRP A 256 10.39 -1.12 -21.58
CA TRP A 256 11.25 -2.02 -20.80
C TRP A 256 12.70 -2.05 -21.32
N SER A 257 12.91 -1.69 -22.60
CA SER A 257 14.24 -1.53 -23.18
C SER A 257 15.06 -0.41 -22.54
N ASP A 258 14.41 0.60 -21.96
CA ASP A 258 15.08 1.76 -21.37
C ASP A 258 15.68 1.43 -20.00
N LEU A 259 15.32 0.28 -19.43
CA LEU A 259 15.94 -0.27 -18.23
C LEU A 259 17.28 -0.98 -18.53
N MET A 260 17.62 -1.17 -19.81
CA MET A 260 18.90 -1.72 -20.24
C MET A 260 19.90 -0.60 -20.55
N VAL A 261 21.17 -0.84 -20.23
CA VAL A 261 22.28 0.04 -20.61
C VAL A 261 22.35 0.11 -22.14
N PRO A 262 22.29 1.31 -22.76
CA PRO A 262 22.31 1.46 -24.21
C PRO A 262 23.46 0.70 -24.86
N GLY A 263 23.17 -0.09 -25.90
CA GLY A 263 24.17 -0.88 -26.63
C GLY A 263 24.62 -2.18 -25.94
N THR A 264 24.05 -2.54 -24.78
CA THR A 264 24.30 -3.83 -24.13
C THR A 264 23.01 -4.52 -23.71
N ARG A 265 23.08 -5.85 -23.47
CA ARG A 265 21.99 -6.63 -22.85
C ARG A 265 22.01 -6.57 -21.30
N ARG A 266 22.71 -5.60 -20.70
CA ARG A 266 22.83 -5.48 -19.24
C ARG A 266 21.80 -4.49 -18.71
N ILE A 267 21.18 -4.84 -17.59
CA ILE A 267 20.26 -3.97 -16.85
C ILE A 267 21.06 -2.82 -16.20
N LEU A 268 20.48 -1.61 -16.13
CA LEU A 268 21.08 -0.45 -15.49
C LEU A 268 21.48 -0.74 -14.02
N PRO A 269 22.66 -0.29 -13.56
CA PRO A 269 23.12 -0.52 -12.18
C PRO A 269 22.13 -0.03 -11.11
N ILE A 270 21.42 1.07 -11.36
CA ILE A 270 20.41 1.60 -10.42
C ILE A 270 19.24 0.63 -10.19
N VAL A 271 18.87 -0.16 -11.21
CA VAL A 271 17.83 -1.18 -11.08
C VAL A 271 18.33 -2.33 -10.20
N TRP A 272 19.61 -2.72 -10.34
CA TRP A 272 20.22 -3.72 -9.45
C TRP A 272 20.25 -3.26 -7.99
N VAL A 273 20.55 -1.98 -7.74
CA VAL A 273 20.48 -1.41 -6.38
C VAL A 273 19.06 -1.51 -5.84
N GLY A 274 18.04 -1.13 -6.62
CA GLY A 274 16.64 -1.25 -6.21
C GLY A 274 16.20 -2.70 -5.94
N ILE A 275 16.61 -3.65 -6.79
CA ILE A 275 16.36 -5.09 -6.59
C ILE A 275 17.04 -5.57 -5.32
N ALA A 276 18.32 -5.24 -5.12
CA ALA A 276 19.08 -5.66 -3.93
C ALA A 276 18.46 -5.12 -2.65
N LEU A 277 18.08 -3.84 -2.61
CA LEU A 277 17.38 -3.23 -1.48
C LEU A 277 16.05 -3.94 -1.19
N SER A 278 15.27 -4.25 -2.23
CA SER A 278 13.99 -4.96 -2.07
C SER A 278 14.20 -6.39 -1.55
N VAL A 279 15.20 -7.10 -2.07
CA VAL A 279 15.56 -8.46 -1.61
C VAL A 279 16.02 -8.44 -0.16
N PHE A 280 16.92 -7.52 0.22
CA PHE A 280 17.38 -7.41 1.60
C PHE A 280 16.25 -7.06 2.56
N GLN A 281 15.34 -6.15 2.17
CA GLN A 281 14.16 -5.83 2.96
C GLN A 281 13.31 -7.08 3.27
N GLN A 282 13.14 -7.98 2.29
CA GLN A 282 12.40 -9.23 2.49
C GLN A 282 13.20 -10.29 3.26
N PHE A 283 14.52 -10.36 3.04
CA PHE A 283 15.41 -11.34 3.68
C PHE A 283 15.62 -11.10 5.17
N VAL A 284 15.38 -9.88 5.66
CA VAL A 284 15.25 -9.61 7.10
C VAL A 284 14.16 -10.48 7.74
N GLY A 285 13.18 -10.97 6.96
CA GLY A 285 12.17 -11.91 7.43
C GLY A 285 10.98 -11.24 8.11
N ILE A 286 10.76 -9.94 7.88
CA ILE A 286 9.70 -9.17 8.55
C ILE A 286 8.30 -9.75 8.29
N ASN A 287 8.06 -10.32 7.10
CA ASN A 287 6.79 -10.97 6.77
C ASN A 287 6.54 -12.23 7.63
N VAL A 288 7.58 -12.93 8.10
CA VAL A 288 7.40 -14.06 9.01
C VAL A 288 6.82 -13.59 10.33
N ILE A 289 7.27 -12.42 10.82
CA ILE A 289 6.69 -11.80 12.02
C ILE A 289 5.24 -11.39 11.74
N PHE A 290 4.95 -10.72 10.62
CA PHE A 290 3.58 -10.28 10.33
C PHE A 290 2.60 -11.42 10.08
N TYR A 291 3.03 -12.56 9.52
CA TYR A 291 2.13 -13.67 9.18
C TYR A 291 2.06 -14.77 10.26
N TYR A 292 3.11 -14.93 11.06
CA TYR A 292 3.25 -16.07 11.97
C TYR A 292 3.64 -15.71 13.40
N SER A 293 3.62 -14.43 13.81
CA SER A 293 3.95 -14.08 15.20
C SER A 293 3.08 -14.81 16.23
N SER A 294 1.77 -14.95 16.00
CA SER A 294 0.88 -15.70 16.89
C SER A 294 1.31 -17.17 17.00
N THR A 295 1.57 -17.84 15.87
CA THR A 295 2.10 -19.21 15.81
C THR A 295 3.45 -19.32 16.53
N LEU A 296 4.35 -18.36 16.34
CA LEU A 296 5.66 -18.35 16.99
C LEU A 296 5.52 -18.25 18.52
N TRP A 297 4.70 -17.33 19.02
CA TRP A 297 4.42 -17.21 20.45
C TRP A 297 3.76 -18.47 21.02
N ARG A 298 2.81 -19.08 20.30
CA ARG A 298 2.21 -20.36 20.71
C ARG A 298 3.23 -21.49 20.77
N SER A 299 4.19 -21.53 19.84
CA SER A 299 5.22 -22.58 19.81
C SER A 299 6.19 -22.53 20.99
N VAL A 300 6.36 -21.35 21.61
CA VAL A 300 7.16 -21.18 22.83
C VAL A 300 6.34 -21.33 24.12
N GLY A 301 5.06 -21.73 24.02
CA GLY A 301 4.22 -22.12 25.15
C GLY A 301 3.15 -21.10 25.58
N PHE A 302 2.94 -20.02 24.83
CA PHE A 302 1.87 -19.05 25.13
C PHE A 302 0.51 -19.61 24.75
N THR A 303 -0.52 -19.24 25.51
CA THR A 303 -1.91 -19.48 25.12
C THR A 303 -2.25 -18.69 23.86
N GLU A 304 -3.34 -19.04 23.18
CA GLU A 304 -3.79 -18.32 21.98
C GLU A 304 -4.06 -16.83 22.28
N GLN A 305 -4.73 -16.54 23.39
CA GLN A 305 -5.04 -15.17 23.79
C GLN A 305 -3.78 -14.38 24.14
N ASP A 306 -2.83 -15.00 24.85
CA ASP A 306 -1.56 -14.33 25.18
C ASP A 306 -0.72 -14.09 23.93
N ALA A 307 -0.69 -15.05 22.99
CA ALA A 307 0.05 -14.93 21.72
C ALA A 307 -0.49 -13.78 20.84
N LEU A 308 -1.81 -13.62 20.76
CA LEU A 308 -2.44 -12.50 20.07
C LEU A 308 -2.13 -11.17 20.78
N THR A 309 -2.18 -11.15 22.12
CA THR A 309 -1.83 -9.97 22.92
C THR A 309 -0.39 -9.52 22.68
N GLN A 310 0.58 -10.45 22.69
CA GLN A 310 1.99 -10.14 22.40
C GLN A 310 2.21 -9.65 20.98
N THR A 311 1.44 -10.19 20.03
CA THR A 311 1.46 -9.75 18.62
C THR A 311 0.98 -8.30 18.49
N VAL A 312 -0.10 -7.92 19.18
CA VAL A 312 -0.58 -6.53 19.22
C VAL A 312 0.46 -5.59 19.84
N ILE A 313 1.07 -5.98 20.97
CA ILE A 313 2.14 -5.19 21.63
C ILE A 313 3.35 -4.98 20.70
N THR A 314 3.75 -6.03 19.98
CA THR A 314 4.86 -5.97 19.01
C THR A 314 4.52 -4.99 17.88
N SER A 315 3.27 -4.96 17.43
CA SER A 315 2.81 -4.04 16.40
C SER A 315 2.79 -2.57 16.86
N ILE A 316 2.44 -2.30 18.12
CA ILE A 316 2.58 -0.96 18.71
C ILE A 316 4.04 -0.52 18.67
N THR A 317 4.96 -1.41 19.02
CA THR A 317 6.40 -1.14 18.96
C THR A 317 6.83 -0.79 17.53
N ASN A 318 6.32 -1.51 16.53
CA ASN A 318 6.57 -1.21 15.11
C ASN A 318 6.10 0.19 14.71
N ILE A 319 4.90 0.62 15.15
CA ILE A 319 4.41 1.99 14.93
C ILE A 319 5.36 3.03 15.55
N VAL A 320 5.72 2.85 16.82
CA VAL A 320 6.58 3.79 17.54
C VAL A 320 7.94 3.91 16.85
N VAL A 321 8.57 2.79 16.51
CA VAL A 321 9.86 2.77 15.80
C VAL A 321 9.74 3.40 14.42
N THR A 322 8.63 3.18 13.71
CA THR A 322 8.38 3.81 12.40
C THR A 322 8.27 5.32 12.52
N ILE A 323 7.56 5.84 13.52
CA ILE A 323 7.49 7.29 13.78
C ILE A 323 8.88 7.86 14.05
N VAL A 324 9.69 7.19 14.89
CA VAL A 324 11.07 7.60 15.17
C VAL A 324 11.92 7.60 13.90
N ALA A 325 11.81 6.57 13.06
CA ALA A 325 12.54 6.49 11.79
C ALA A 325 12.15 7.64 10.83
N ILE A 326 10.85 7.97 10.73
CA ILE A 326 10.36 9.10 9.94
C ILE A 326 10.89 10.43 10.46
N MET A 327 11.06 10.60 11.77
CA MET A 327 11.65 11.82 12.35
C MET A 327 13.16 11.93 12.12
N LEU A 328 13.86 10.80 11.99
CA LEU A 328 15.31 10.75 11.82
C LEU A 328 15.77 10.83 10.36
N ILE A 329 14.98 10.32 9.41
CA ILE A 329 15.38 10.25 7.99
C ILE A 329 15.68 11.63 7.40
N ASP A 330 14.92 12.66 7.80
CA ASP A 330 15.12 14.03 7.33
C ASP A 330 16.38 14.69 7.96
N ARG A 331 16.90 14.15 9.08
CA ARG A 331 18.08 14.68 9.79
C ARG A 331 19.38 13.98 9.44
N ILE A 332 19.34 12.66 9.28
CA ILE A 332 20.54 11.81 9.12
C ILE A 332 20.76 11.44 7.64
N GLY A 333 19.72 11.52 6.81
CA GLY A 333 19.74 11.01 5.44
C GLY A 333 19.12 9.61 5.35
N ARG A 334 19.05 9.10 4.12
CA ARG A 334 18.52 7.76 3.77
C ARG A 334 19.53 6.67 4.06
#